data_AF-A0A6I3WCN9-F1
#
_entry.id   AF-A0A6I3WCN9-F1
#
_cell.length_a   1.000
_cell.length_b   1.000
_cell.length_c   1.000
_cell.angle_alpha   90.00
_cell.angle_beta   90.00
_cell.angle_gamma   90.00
#
_symmetry.space_group_name_H-M   'P 1'
#
loop_
_entity.id
_entity.type
_entity.pdbx_description
1 polymer ?
#
loop_
_entity_poly.entity_id
_entity_poly.type
_entity_poly.pdbx_seq_one_letter_code
_entity_poly.pdbx_strand_id
1 'polypeptide(L)' 'MSNKPTNDEIARLAKITTNEVGTYKCHEQHRSDDSWLIVFGVEIPPELRGELSHHLTLLVPAKR' A
#
# COMPACT_ATOMS: atom_id res chain seq x y z
N MET A 1 -6.37 -17.98 17.15
CA MET A 1 -6.44 -16.50 17.17
C MET A 1 -5.45 -16.02 16.12
N SER A 2 -5.89 -15.22 15.15
CA SER A 2 -4.97 -14.70 14.13
C SER A 2 -4.01 -13.73 14.82
N ASN A 3 -2.71 -14.02 14.84
CA ASN A 3 -1.65 -13.12 15.34
C ASN A 3 -1.41 -11.95 14.37
N LYS A 4 -2.49 -11.42 13.79
CA LYS A 4 -2.43 -10.32 12.85
C LYS A 4 -2.04 -9.03 13.58
N PRO A 5 -1.00 -8.31 13.13
CA PRO A 5 -0.64 -7.05 13.73
C PRO A 5 -1.76 -6.02 13.53
N THR A 6 -2.04 -5.27 14.59
CA THR A 6 -2.94 -4.12 14.58
C THR A 6 -2.34 -2.97 13.78
N ASN A 7 -3.19 -2.04 13.32
CA ASN A 7 -2.69 -0.85 12.65
C ASN A 7 -1.77 -0.01 13.56
N ASP A 8 -1.98 -0.02 14.88
CA ASP A 8 -1.11 0.68 15.84
C ASP A 8 0.28 0.04 15.96
N GLU A 9 0.36 -1.29 15.95
CA GLU A 9 1.64 -2.01 15.93
C GLU A 9 2.41 -1.75 14.63
N ILE A 10 1.71 -1.80 13.50
CA ILE A 10 2.27 -1.48 12.18
C ILE A 10 2.76 -0.02 12.15
N ALA A 11 1.95 0.93 12.64
CA ALA A 11 2.28 2.34 12.69
C ALA A 11 3.56 2.61 13.51
N ARG A 12 3.67 1.97 14.68
CA ARG A 12 4.85 2.06 15.54
C ARG A 12 6.11 1.51 14.86
N LEU A 13 6.00 0.36 14.18
CA LEU A 13 7.12 -0.28 13.49
C LEU A 13 7.60 0.56 12.30
N ALA A 14 6.65 1.07 11.49
CA ALA A 14 6.93 1.85 10.29
C ALA A 14 7.23 3.34 10.58
N LYS A 15 7.06 3.79 11.83
CA LYS A 15 7.21 5.20 12.24
C LYS A 15 6.30 6.16 11.48
N ILE A 16 5.06 5.74 11.27
CA ILE A 16 3.97 6.53 10.70
C ILE A 16 2.79 6.56 11.66
N THR A 17 1.76 7.34 11.36
CA THR A 17 0.52 7.38 12.13
C THR A 17 -0.40 6.21 11.78
N THR A 18 -1.26 5.83 12.72
CA THR A 18 -2.33 4.84 12.47
C THR A 18 -3.25 5.26 11.32
N ASN A 19 -3.45 6.57 11.15
CA ASN A 19 -4.22 7.12 10.03
C ASN A 19 -3.54 6.85 8.69
N GLU A 20 -2.23 7.11 8.56
CA GLU A 20 -1.46 6.79 7.36
C GLU A 20 -1.44 5.29 7.06
N VAL A 21 -1.42 4.43 8.08
CA VAL A 21 -1.61 2.98 7.87
C VAL A 21 -2.97 2.69 7.25
N GLY A 22 -4.04 3.30 7.77
CA GLY A 22 -5.39 3.14 7.23
C GLY A 22 -5.54 3.67 5.80
N THR A 23 -4.83 4.75 5.45
CA THR A 23 -4.89 5.38 4.13
C THR A 23 -4.07 4.63 3.09
N TYR A 24 -2.84 4.22 3.41
CA TYR A 24 -1.91 3.71 2.41
C TYR A 24 -1.77 2.20 2.39
N LYS A 25 -2.24 1.46 3.40
CA LYS A 25 -2.16 -0.01 3.40
C LYS A 25 -3.08 -0.58 2.33
N CYS A 26 -2.50 -1.22 1.32
CA CYS A 26 -3.25 -1.77 0.18
C CYS A 26 -3.30 -3.31 0.19
N HIS A 27 -2.31 -3.97 0.80
CA HIS A 27 -2.25 -5.42 0.85
C HIS A 27 -1.59 -5.91 2.15
N GLU A 28 -2.03 -7.06 2.62
CA GLU A 28 -1.46 -7.76 3.76
C GLU A 28 -1.47 -9.27 3.51
N GLN A 29 -0.37 -9.95 3.82
CA GLN A 29 -0.22 -11.38 3.61
C GLN A 29 0.46 -12.03 4.82
N HIS A 30 -0.15 -13.08 5.34
CA HIS A 30 0.49 -13.96 6.32
C HIS A 30 1.40 -14.96 5.60
N ARG A 31 2.66 -15.04 6.00
CA ARG A 31 3.68 -15.89 5.40
C ARG A 31 3.84 -17.18 6.19
N SER A 32 4.51 -18.17 5.60
CA SER A 32 4.73 -19.49 6.21
C SER A 32 5.70 -19.48 7.40
N ASP A 33 6.43 -18.38 7.60
CA ASP A 33 7.34 -18.14 8.73
C ASP A 33 6.66 -17.36 9.87
N ASP A 34 5.33 -17.35 9.90
CA ASP A 34 4.47 -16.58 10.82
C ASP A 34 4.67 -15.05 10.78
N SER A 35 5.40 -14.54 9.77
CA SER A 35 5.54 -13.10 9.54
C SER A 35 4.37 -12.53 8.73
N TRP A 36 4.17 -11.21 8.86
CA TRP A 36 3.20 -10.47 8.06
C TRP A 36 3.91 -9.54 7.09
N LEU A 37 3.62 -9.70 5.80
CA LEU A 37 3.97 -8.73 4.77
C LEU A 37 2.87 -7.68 4.71
N ILE A 38 3.21 -6.42 5.02
CA ILE A 38 2.31 -5.28 4.90
C ILE A 38 2.81 -4.41 3.75
N VAL A 39 1.97 -4.18 2.75
CA VAL A 39 2.29 -3.36 1.58
C VAL A 39 1.54 -2.05 1.66
N PHE A 40 2.28 -0.96 1.54
CA PHE A 40 1.74 0.39 1.40
C PHE A 40 1.82 0.82 -0.05
N GLY A 41 0.77 1.50 -0.53
CA GLY A 41 0.72 2.11 -1.85
C GLY A 41 0.14 3.51 -1.75
N VAL A 42 0.50 4.36 -2.70
CA VAL A 42 -0.17 5.66 -2.87
C VAL A 42 -1.53 5.38 -3.48
N GLU A 43 -2.60 5.81 -2.81
CA GLU A 43 -3.94 5.73 -3.37
C GLU A 43 -3.99 6.57 -4.65
N ILE A 44 -4.34 5.96 -5.79
CA ILE A 44 -4.54 6.68 -7.03
C ILE A 44 -5.74 7.61 -6.84
N PRO A 45 -5.60 8.94 -7.01
CA PRO A 45 -6.73 9.87 -7.00
C PRO A 45 -7.83 9.35 -7.94
N PRO A 46 -9.11 9.33 -7.52
CA PRO A 46 -10.20 8.78 -8.32
C PRO A 46 -10.22 9.27 -9.78
N GLU A 47 -9.88 10.53 -10.00
CA GLU A 47 -9.78 11.18 -11.31
C GLU A 47 -8.72 10.57 -12.24
N LEU A 48 -7.73 9.83 -11.69
CA LEU A 48 -6.67 9.17 -12.45
C LEU A 48 -6.91 7.67 -12.66
N ARG A 49 -7.96 7.09 -12.06
CA ARG A 49 -8.23 5.63 -12.08
C ARG A 49 -8.66 5.04 -13.44
N GLY A 50 -8.67 5.85 -14.51
CA GLY A 50 -8.91 5.40 -15.90
C GLY A 50 -7.76 5.73 -16.87
N GLU A 51 -6.92 6.69 -16.53
CA GLU A 51 -5.80 7.16 -17.37
C GLU A 51 -4.50 6.38 -17.10
N LEU A 52 -4.36 5.87 -15.88
CA LEU A 52 -3.22 5.07 -15.45
C LEU A 52 -3.60 3.61 -15.38
N SER A 53 -2.74 2.74 -15.91
CA SER A 53 -2.86 1.31 -15.65
C SER A 53 -2.78 1.03 -14.14
N HIS A 54 -3.27 -0.13 -13.69
CA HIS A 54 -3.23 -0.57 -12.29
C HIS A 54 -1.79 -0.55 -11.69
N HIS A 55 -0.76 -0.41 -12.52
CA HIS A 55 0.65 -0.30 -12.15
C HIS A 55 1.24 1.11 -12.32
N LEU A 56 0.44 2.17 -12.40
CA LEU A 56 0.92 3.56 -12.49
C LEU A 56 1.90 3.81 -13.66
N THR A 57 1.81 3.01 -14.73
CA THR A 57 2.76 3.09 -15.85
C THR A 57 2.22 4.02 -16.92
N LEU A 58 2.97 5.06 -17.26
CA LEU A 58 2.68 6.00 -18.35
C LEU A 58 3.75 5.89 -19.44
N LEU A 59 3.34 5.59 -20.68
CA LEU A 59 4.23 5.63 -21.84
C LEU A 59 4.13 7.02 -22.49
N VAL A 60 5.17 7.84 -22.35
CA VAL A 60 5.23 9.18 -22.96
C VAL A 60 6.07 9.12 -24.24
N PRO A 61 5.50 9.39 -25.44
CA PRO A 61 6.28 9.41 -26.67
C PRO A 61 7.23 10.62 -26.72
N ALA A 62 8.41 10.42 -27.33
CA ALA A 62 9.38 11.48 -27.54
C ALA A 62 8.84 12.55 -28.51
N LYS A 63 9.03 13.84 -28.18
CA LYS A 63 8.75 14.94 -29.10
C LYS A 63 9.77 14.91 -30.24
N ARG A 64 9.29 14.98 -31.48
CA ARG A 64 10.13 15.18 -32.68
C ARG A 64 10.55 16.63 -32.79
#